data_AF-A0A315DHI9-F1
#
_entry.id   AF-A0A315DHI9-F1
#
_cell.length_a   1.000
_cell.length_b   1.000
_cell.length_c   1.000
_cell.angle_alpha   90.00
_cell.angle_beta   90.00
_cell.angle_gamma   90.00
#
_symmetry.space_group_name_H-M   'P 1'
#
loop_
_entity.id
_entity.type
_entity.pdbx_description
1 polymer ?
#
loop_
_entity_poly.entity_id
_entity_poly.type
_entity_poly.pdbx_seq_one_letter_code
_entity_poly.pdbx_strand_id
1 'polypeptide(L)'
;MPKLDGTHILERLTKRIEQLEAGDEIADKEIRSLLNDAQRAELDSAWEQQQQLRKNKRARTEQEQQALGWKSKRQVRIEVLKAALKTAWDGIEAEFDRLKDQAEIRGAKIYFDTLNQALKDGKDKSVATNLANNAMTRAGLRRMDKQPIGLQGLNKRDREIRAMEDAIQQKAESEMDDYEREQLELLREHERAVLANRKKQGR
;
A
#
# COMPACT_ATOMS: atom_id res chain seq x y z
N MET A 1 -5.28 0.08 -13.33
CA MET A 1 -4.36 -0.15 -12.19
C MET A 1 -3.55 1.12 -11.97
N PRO A 2 -3.28 1.52 -10.71
CA PRO A 2 -2.36 2.62 -10.44
C PRO A 2 -0.99 2.34 -11.08
N LYS A 3 -0.29 3.40 -11.49
CA LYS A 3 1.08 3.29 -12.01
C LYS A 3 1.97 2.74 -10.89
N LEU A 4 2.88 1.83 -11.23
CA LEU A 4 3.86 1.32 -10.26
C LEU A 4 4.76 2.47 -9.81
N ASP A 5 4.89 2.65 -8.52
CA ASP A 5 5.89 3.52 -7.91
C ASP A 5 7.14 2.71 -7.53
N GLY A 6 8.20 3.39 -7.07
CA GLY A 6 9.46 2.73 -6.76
C GLY A 6 9.36 1.66 -5.67
N THR A 7 8.41 1.79 -4.74
CA THR A 7 8.18 0.78 -3.68
C THR A 7 7.61 -0.51 -4.25
N HIS A 8 6.64 -0.39 -5.17
CA HIS A 8 6.06 -1.54 -5.85
C HIS A 8 7.07 -2.22 -6.80
N ILE A 9 7.96 -1.44 -7.45
CA ILE A 9 9.00 -2.01 -8.32
C ILE A 9 9.94 -2.89 -7.49
N LEU A 10 10.37 -2.41 -6.33
CA LEU A 10 11.25 -3.14 -5.42
C LEU A 10 10.63 -4.47 -4.96
N GLU A 11 9.39 -4.44 -4.46
CA GLU A 11 8.66 -5.64 -4.03
C GLU A 11 8.54 -6.67 -5.17
N ARG A 12 8.18 -6.20 -6.37
CA ARG A 12 8.00 -7.08 -7.53
C ARG A 12 9.33 -7.66 -8.00
N LEU A 13 10.41 -6.89 -8.02
CA LEU A 13 11.74 -7.39 -8.37
C LEU A 13 12.16 -8.52 -7.43
N THR A 14 12.05 -8.32 -6.11
CA THR A 14 12.33 -9.35 -5.11
C THR A 14 11.54 -10.63 -5.38
N LYS A 15 10.21 -10.50 -5.54
CA LYS A 15 9.32 -11.64 -5.82
C LYS A 15 9.70 -12.38 -7.10
N ARG A 16 10.04 -11.65 -8.18
CA ARG A 16 10.40 -12.30 -9.46
C ARG A 16 11.75 -12.99 -9.39
N ILE A 17 12.70 -12.46 -8.62
CA ILE A 17 13.99 -13.13 -8.37
C ILE A 17 13.74 -14.44 -7.63
N GLU A 18 12.96 -14.42 -6.54
CA GLU A 18 12.62 -15.62 -5.77
C GLU A 18 11.94 -16.70 -6.63
N GLN A 19 10.98 -16.31 -7.47
CA GLN A 19 10.31 -17.22 -8.41
C GLN A 19 11.30 -17.84 -9.39
N LEU A 20 12.20 -17.05 -10.00
CA LEU A 20 13.22 -17.58 -10.90
C LEU A 20 14.22 -18.49 -10.17
N GLU A 21 14.58 -18.18 -8.92
CA GLU A 21 15.46 -19.02 -8.10
C GLU A 21 14.79 -20.35 -7.69
N ALA A 22 13.49 -20.33 -7.41
CA ALA A 22 12.67 -21.52 -7.18
C ALA A 22 12.47 -22.36 -8.46
N GLY A 23 12.78 -21.78 -9.63
CA GLY A 23 12.74 -22.44 -10.92
C GLY A 23 11.44 -22.24 -11.71
N ASP A 24 10.59 -21.32 -11.26
CA ASP A 24 9.37 -20.93 -11.97
C ASP A 24 9.70 -20.26 -13.31
N GLU A 25 8.87 -20.51 -14.31
CA GLU A 25 8.93 -19.84 -15.59
C GLU A 25 8.12 -18.54 -15.56
N ILE A 26 8.77 -17.44 -15.92
CA ILE A 26 8.17 -16.11 -15.92
C ILE A 26 8.18 -15.56 -17.35
N ALA A 27 7.03 -15.02 -17.76
CA ALA A 27 6.88 -14.41 -19.07
C ALA A 27 7.87 -13.25 -19.26
N ASP A 28 8.49 -13.17 -20.44
CA ASP A 28 9.50 -12.16 -20.75
C ASP A 28 8.96 -10.73 -20.60
N LYS A 29 7.69 -10.53 -21.00
CA LYS A 29 6.98 -9.26 -20.83
C LYS A 29 6.89 -8.82 -19.37
N GLU A 30 6.70 -9.75 -18.44
CA GLU A 30 6.62 -9.43 -17.01
C GLU A 30 7.97 -8.99 -16.48
N ILE A 31 9.06 -9.68 -16.85
CA ILE A 31 10.43 -9.28 -16.49
C ILE A 31 10.75 -7.89 -17.04
N ARG A 32 10.53 -7.68 -18.34
CA ARG A 32 10.83 -6.39 -18.98
C ARG A 32 10.01 -5.23 -18.41
N SER A 33 8.80 -5.48 -17.94
CA SER A 33 7.94 -4.44 -17.34
C SER A 33 8.53 -3.85 -16.06
N LEU A 34 9.43 -4.57 -15.38
CA LEU A 34 10.08 -4.13 -14.15
C LEU A 34 11.42 -3.41 -14.39
N LEU A 35 11.92 -3.45 -15.63
CA LEU A 35 13.21 -2.90 -16.00
C LEU A 35 13.03 -1.59 -16.76
N ASN A 36 13.96 -0.64 -16.54
CA ASN A 36 14.11 0.53 -17.39
C ASN A 36 14.80 0.18 -18.72
N ASP A 37 14.85 1.11 -19.67
CA ASP A 37 15.36 0.83 -21.02
C ASP A 37 16.84 0.47 -21.04
N ALA A 38 17.66 1.07 -20.16
CA ALA A 38 19.08 0.71 -20.05
C ALA A 38 19.26 -0.72 -19.51
N GLN A 39 18.50 -1.11 -18.50
CA GLN A 39 18.52 -2.47 -17.93
C GLN A 39 17.98 -3.52 -18.92
N ARG A 40 16.99 -3.16 -19.75
CA ARG A 40 16.52 -4.03 -20.83
C ARG A 40 17.61 -4.27 -21.88
N ALA A 41 18.32 -3.20 -22.27
CA ALA A 41 19.45 -3.33 -23.19
C ALA A 41 20.58 -4.18 -22.58
N GLU A 42 20.85 -4.03 -21.28
CA GLU A 42 21.80 -4.87 -20.56
C GLU A 42 21.38 -6.34 -20.55
N LEU A 43 20.10 -6.63 -20.32
CA LEU A 43 19.56 -7.99 -20.39
C LEU A 43 19.76 -8.62 -21.76
N ASP A 44 19.46 -7.87 -22.82
CA ASP A 44 19.61 -8.34 -24.21
C ASP A 44 21.09 -8.57 -24.56
N SER A 45 21.96 -7.63 -24.19
CA SER A 45 23.41 -7.73 -24.39
C SER A 45 24.02 -8.91 -23.63
N ALA A 46 23.67 -9.11 -22.35
CA ALA A 46 24.16 -10.21 -21.54
C ALA A 46 23.74 -11.56 -22.11
N TRP A 47 22.52 -11.66 -22.65
CA TRP A 47 22.06 -12.88 -23.30
C TRP A 47 22.77 -13.12 -24.65
N GLU A 48 22.98 -12.09 -25.45
CA GLU A 48 23.71 -12.19 -26.71
C GLU A 48 25.17 -12.64 -26.50
N GLN A 49 25.84 -12.08 -25.49
CA GLN A 49 27.19 -12.51 -25.11
C GLN A 49 27.25 -14.00 -24.75
N GLN A 50 26.25 -14.49 -24.01
CA GLN A 50 26.13 -15.92 -23.70
C GLN A 50 25.87 -16.77 -24.94
N GLN A 51 25.08 -16.29 -25.91
CA GLN A 51 24.89 -16.98 -27.19
C GLN A 51 26.19 -17.07 -27.99
N GLN A 52 26.97 -15.99 -28.05
CA GLN A 52 28.26 -15.99 -28.75
C GLN A 52 29.29 -16.90 -28.06
N LEU A 53 29.33 -16.90 -26.72
CA LEU A 53 30.19 -17.79 -25.94
C LEU A 53 29.92 -19.27 -26.25
N ARG A 54 28.64 -19.65 -26.36
CA ARG A 54 28.20 -21.03 -26.67
C ARG A 54 28.48 -21.44 -28.11
N LYS A 55 28.58 -20.48 -29.05
CA LYS A 55 29.02 -20.75 -30.43
C LYS A 55 30.51 -21.04 -30.49
N ASN A 56 31.31 -20.29 -29.71
CA ASN A 56 32.77 -20.35 -29.77
C ASN A 56 33.38 -21.48 -28.93
N LYS A 57 32.78 -21.79 -27.78
CA LYS A 57 33.23 -22.86 -26.90
C LYS A 57 32.08 -23.86 -26.74
N ARG A 58 32.36 -25.16 -26.78
CA ARG A 58 31.39 -26.24 -26.50
C ARG A 58 31.69 -26.89 -25.17
N ALA A 59 30.69 -27.04 -24.32
CA ALA A 59 30.70 -27.89 -23.13
C ALA A 59 29.73 -29.06 -23.34
N ARG A 60 30.12 -30.24 -22.88
CA ARG A 60 29.30 -31.46 -22.91
C ARG A 60 28.77 -31.83 -21.51
N THR A 61 29.39 -31.32 -20.45
CA THR A 61 28.99 -31.58 -19.05
C THR A 61 28.69 -30.29 -18.29
N GLU A 62 27.93 -30.35 -17.21
CA GLU A 62 27.62 -29.17 -16.37
C GLU A 62 28.86 -28.55 -15.73
N GLN A 63 29.86 -29.37 -15.39
CA GLN A 63 31.15 -28.90 -14.84
C GLN A 63 31.93 -28.09 -15.87
N GLU A 64 31.95 -28.54 -17.13
CA GLU A 64 32.55 -27.78 -18.24
C GLU A 64 31.77 -26.49 -18.51
N GLN A 65 30.43 -26.51 -18.40
CA GLN A 65 29.61 -25.30 -18.56
C GLN A 65 29.98 -24.24 -17.52
N GLN A 66 30.10 -24.62 -16.24
CA GLN A 66 30.51 -23.71 -15.18
C GLN A 66 31.94 -23.19 -15.39
N ALA A 67 32.89 -24.06 -15.74
CA ALA A 67 34.28 -23.67 -16.00
C ALA A 67 34.41 -22.69 -17.18
N LEU A 68 33.55 -22.83 -18.20
CA LEU A 68 33.50 -21.92 -19.34
C LEU A 68 32.66 -20.67 -19.09
N GLY A 69 32.05 -20.52 -17.91
CA GLY A 69 31.21 -19.37 -17.56
C GLY A 69 29.86 -19.33 -18.28
N TRP A 70 29.35 -20.49 -18.72
CA TRP A 70 28.05 -20.58 -19.34
C TRP A 70 26.95 -20.31 -18.32
N LYS A 71 26.07 -19.39 -18.66
CA LYS A 71 24.88 -19.06 -17.88
C LYS A 71 23.63 -19.43 -18.65
N SER A 72 22.65 -20.01 -17.98
CA SER A 72 21.31 -20.21 -18.53
C SER A 72 20.59 -18.88 -18.73
N LYS A 73 19.55 -18.85 -19.57
CA LYS A 73 18.73 -17.63 -19.75
C LYS A 73 18.14 -17.15 -18.42
N ARG A 74 17.76 -18.09 -17.55
CA ARG A 74 17.26 -17.82 -16.20
C ARG A 74 18.33 -17.17 -15.32
N GLN A 75 19.56 -17.68 -15.32
CA GLN A 75 20.66 -17.08 -14.56
C GLN A 75 20.97 -15.65 -15.03
N VAL A 76 21.02 -15.41 -16.34
CA VAL A 76 21.20 -14.05 -16.89
C VAL A 76 20.08 -13.11 -16.43
N ARG A 77 18.82 -13.56 -16.48
CA ARG A 77 17.68 -12.79 -15.97
C ARG A 77 17.81 -12.49 -14.48
N ILE A 78 18.17 -13.46 -13.65
CA ILE A 78 18.35 -13.28 -12.21
C ILE A 78 19.43 -12.22 -11.93
N GLU A 79 20.56 -12.27 -12.63
CA GLU A 79 21.66 -11.32 -12.43
C GLU A 79 21.26 -9.88 -12.75
N VAL A 80 20.61 -9.66 -13.89
CA VAL A 80 20.13 -8.32 -14.27
C VAL A 80 19.03 -7.84 -13.33
N LEU A 81 18.12 -8.72 -12.92
CA LEU A 81 17.08 -8.36 -11.94
C LEU A 81 17.69 -8.02 -10.57
N LYS A 82 18.73 -8.72 -10.12
CA LYS A 82 19.46 -8.39 -8.88
C LYS A 82 20.17 -7.04 -8.97
N ALA A 83 20.80 -6.74 -10.12
CA ALA A 83 21.39 -5.42 -10.37
C ALA A 83 20.31 -4.32 -10.34
N ALA A 84 19.17 -4.56 -11.02
CA ALA A 84 18.04 -3.63 -11.01
C ALA A 84 17.45 -3.44 -9.60
N LEU A 85 17.34 -4.51 -8.82
CA LEU A 85 16.88 -4.46 -7.43
C LEU A 85 17.82 -3.60 -6.58
N LYS A 86 19.13 -3.74 -6.76
CA LYS A 86 20.11 -2.88 -6.08
C LYS A 86 19.92 -1.41 -6.44
N THR A 87 19.80 -1.08 -7.73
CA THR A 87 19.53 0.29 -8.17
C THR A 87 18.21 0.84 -7.60
N ALA A 88 17.17 0.00 -7.52
CA ALA A 88 15.89 0.39 -6.92
C ALA A 88 16.01 0.65 -5.41
N TRP A 89 16.79 -0.16 -4.69
CA TRP A 89 17.11 0.07 -3.28
C TRP A 89 17.90 1.35 -3.06
N ASP A 90 18.94 1.60 -3.87
CA ASP A 90 19.77 2.80 -3.76
C ASP A 90 18.96 4.10 -3.96
N GLY A 91 17.89 4.04 -4.77
CA GLY A 91 16.98 5.17 -5.04
C GLY A 91 15.76 5.26 -4.12
N ILE A 92 15.58 4.36 -3.15
CA ILE A 92 14.31 4.22 -2.42
C ILE A 92 14.01 5.42 -1.51
N GLU A 93 15.03 6.05 -0.94
CA GLU A 93 14.89 7.20 -0.04
C GLU A 93 14.30 8.40 -0.78
N ALA A 94 14.86 8.71 -1.96
CA ALA A 94 14.35 9.78 -2.82
C ALA A 94 12.91 9.53 -3.27
N GLU A 95 12.54 8.25 -3.48
CA GLU A 95 11.16 7.90 -3.81
C GLU A 95 10.22 8.11 -2.61
N PHE A 96 10.64 7.74 -1.39
CA PHE A 96 9.86 8.02 -0.18
C PHE A 96 9.66 9.52 0.03
N ASP A 97 10.69 10.34 -0.18
CA ASP A 97 10.57 11.79 -0.12
C ASP A 97 9.61 12.32 -1.17
N ARG A 98 9.70 11.85 -2.42
CA ARG A 98 8.75 12.22 -3.48
C ARG A 98 7.32 11.87 -3.10
N LEU A 99 7.08 10.68 -2.54
CA LEU A 99 5.76 10.24 -2.10
C LEU A 99 5.24 11.07 -0.92
N LYS A 100 6.10 11.42 0.03
CA LYS A 100 5.79 12.32 1.14
C LYS A 100 5.38 13.69 0.63
N ASP A 101 6.15 14.29 -0.26
CA ASP A 101 5.86 15.60 -0.85
C ASP A 101 4.53 15.58 -1.62
N GLN A 102 4.27 14.51 -2.38
CA GLN A 102 2.99 14.34 -3.07
C GLN A 102 1.81 14.24 -2.10
N ALA A 103 1.97 13.54 -0.98
CA ALA A 103 0.96 13.46 0.06
C ALA A 103 0.74 14.81 0.76
N GLU A 104 1.81 15.58 1.01
CA GLU A 104 1.74 16.92 1.60
C GLU A 104 1.05 17.92 0.68
N ILE A 105 1.42 17.96 -0.60
CA ILE A 105 0.78 18.83 -1.61
C ILE A 105 -0.70 18.48 -1.73
N ARG A 106 -1.02 17.18 -1.83
CA ARG A 106 -2.42 16.71 -1.87
C ARG A 106 -3.18 17.11 -0.61
N GLY A 107 -2.55 16.96 0.56
CA GLY A 107 -3.12 17.33 1.85
C GLY A 107 -3.42 18.81 1.95
N ALA A 108 -2.45 19.65 1.61
CA ALA A 108 -2.59 21.10 1.59
C ALA A 108 -3.73 21.54 0.66
N LYS A 109 -3.80 20.97 -0.55
CA LYS A 109 -4.88 21.26 -1.50
C LYS A 109 -6.26 20.94 -0.90
N ILE A 110 -6.45 19.72 -0.40
CA ILE A 110 -7.73 19.31 0.21
C ILE A 110 -8.10 20.22 1.38
N TYR A 111 -7.12 20.54 2.23
CA TYR A 111 -7.33 21.38 3.40
C TYR A 111 -7.77 22.79 3.00
N PHE A 112 -7.01 23.47 2.16
CA PHE A 112 -7.29 24.85 1.78
C PHE A 112 -8.54 24.97 0.90
N ASP A 113 -8.78 24.04 -0.02
CA ASP A 113 -10.00 24.02 -0.82
C ASP A 113 -11.24 23.91 0.08
N THR A 114 -11.22 22.98 1.06
CA THR A 114 -12.33 22.79 2.00
C THR A 114 -12.50 23.98 2.93
N LEU A 115 -11.40 24.52 3.46
CA LEU A 115 -11.41 25.68 4.34
C LEU A 115 -12.00 26.90 3.64
N ASN A 116 -11.51 27.22 2.44
CA ASN A 116 -11.95 28.37 1.66
C ASN A 116 -13.43 28.25 1.28
N GLN A 117 -13.87 27.05 0.88
CA GLN A 117 -15.27 26.82 0.58
C GLN A 117 -16.17 27.02 1.81
N ALA A 118 -15.79 26.45 2.96
CA ALA A 118 -16.57 26.61 4.19
C ALA A 118 -16.64 28.07 4.66
N LEU A 119 -15.54 28.83 4.55
CA LEU A 119 -15.53 30.26 4.85
C LEU A 119 -16.41 31.06 3.88
N LYS A 120 -16.37 30.73 2.58
CA LYS A 120 -17.25 31.33 1.57
C LYS A 120 -18.72 31.06 1.84
N ASP A 121 -19.03 29.90 2.41
CA ASP A 121 -20.39 29.51 2.85
C ASP A 121 -20.80 30.14 4.20
N GLY A 122 -20.02 31.09 4.71
CA GLY A 122 -20.31 31.84 5.94
C GLY A 122 -20.12 31.03 7.22
N LYS A 123 -19.41 29.90 7.17
CA LYS A 123 -19.09 29.13 8.38
C LYS A 123 -18.07 29.88 9.24
N ASP A 124 -18.22 29.74 10.55
CA ASP A 124 -17.21 30.19 11.50
C ASP A 124 -15.85 29.52 11.23
N LYS A 125 -14.75 30.25 11.53
CA LYS A 125 -13.38 29.79 11.30
C LYS A 125 -13.06 28.47 11.99
N SER A 126 -13.58 28.25 13.20
CA SER A 126 -13.39 26.99 13.93
C SER A 126 -14.08 25.83 13.21
N VAL A 127 -15.32 26.05 12.77
CA VAL A 127 -16.11 25.07 12.02
C VAL A 127 -15.43 24.73 10.69
N ALA A 128 -14.99 25.75 9.95
CA ALA A 128 -14.30 25.58 8.67
C ALA A 128 -12.98 24.80 8.81
N THR A 129 -12.20 25.09 9.87
CA THR A 129 -10.95 24.37 10.20
C THR A 129 -11.23 22.89 10.49
N ASN A 130 -12.26 22.59 11.29
CA ASN A 130 -12.66 21.22 11.60
C ASN A 130 -13.13 20.46 10.35
N LEU A 131 -13.89 21.11 9.47
CA LEU A 131 -14.32 20.52 8.20
C LEU A 131 -13.11 20.17 7.30
N ALA A 132 -12.13 21.07 7.20
CA ALA A 132 -10.92 20.85 6.43
C ALA A 132 -10.08 19.67 6.96
N ASN A 133 -9.88 19.60 8.28
CA ASN A 133 -9.18 18.46 8.91
C ASN A 133 -9.94 17.13 8.75
N ASN A 134 -11.27 17.17 8.82
CA ASN A 134 -12.10 15.99 8.58
C ASN A 134 -12.04 15.55 7.10
N ALA A 135 -11.95 16.48 6.15
CA ALA A 135 -11.78 16.17 4.73
C ALA A 135 -10.44 15.47 4.46
N MET A 136 -9.35 15.93 5.09
CA MET A 136 -8.05 15.23 5.04
C MET A 136 -8.14 13.81 5.62
N THR A 137 -8.78 13.67 6.79
CA THR A 137 -8.99 12.38 7.45
C THR A 137 -9.75 11.41 6.54
N ARG A 138 -10.84 11.87 5.90
CA ARG A 138 -11.62 11.08 4.94
C ARG A 138 -10.81 10.69 3.71
N ALA A 139 -9.83 11.50 3.33
CA ALA A 139 -8.90 11.21 2.24
C ALA A 139 -7.74 10.27 2.65
N GLY A 140 -7.71 9.79 3.89
CA GLY A 140 -6.64 8.93 4.42
C GLY A 140 -5.35 9.69 4.74
N LEU A 141 -5.41 11.01 4.87
CA LEU A 141 -4.26 11.87 5.15
C LEU A 141 -4.26 12.30 6.62
N ARG A 142 -3.06 12.59 7.15
CA ARG A 142 -2.92 13.18 8.48
C ARG A 142 -3.54 14.58 8.51
N ARG A 143 -4.17 14.94 9.63
CA ARG A 143 -4.73 16.29 9.84
C ARG A 143 -3.62 17.34 9.91
N MET A 144 -3.92 18.57 9.50
CA MET A 144 -2.97 19.70 9.61
C MET A 144 -2.67 20.05 11.08
N ASP A 145 -3.66 19.92 11.95
CA ASP A 145 -3.52 20.18 13.39
C ASP A 145 -2.77 19.09 14.16
N LYS A 146 -2.34 18.02 13.47
CA LYS A 146 -1.63 16.86 14.03
C LYS A 146 -2.38 16.13 15.14
N GLN A 147 -3.69 16.40 15.31
CA GLN A 147 -4.49 15.70 16.30
C GLN A 147 -4.60 14.22 15.92
N PRO A 148 -4.46 13.30 16.88
CA PRO A 148 -4.58 11.88 16.61
C PRO A 148 -6.01 11.53 16.18
N ILE A 149 -6.16 10.57 15.27
CA ILE A 149 -7.45 10.15 14.70
C ILE A 149 -7.79 8.75 15.23
N GLY A 150 -9.00 8.56 15.76
CA GLY A 150 -9.52 7.25 16.15
C GLY A 150 -8.69 6.57 17.25
N LEU A 151 -8.35 5.29 17.06
CA LEU A 151 -7.62 4.48 18.05
C LEU A 151 -6.19 4.96 18.36
N GLN A 152 -5.60 5.80 17.50
CA GLN A 152 -4.30 6.45 17.78
C GLN A 152 -4.39 7.50 18.89
N GLY A 153 -5.58 8.01 19.20
CA GLY A 153 -5.82 8.92 20.31
C GLY A 153 -6.25 8.23 21.61
N LEU A 154 -6.54 6.93 21.57
CA LEU A 154 -6.92 6.15 22.75
C LEU A 154 -5.65 5.77 23.51
N ASN A 155 -5.53 6.31 24.71
CA ASN A 155 -4.47 5.92 25.64
C ASN A 155 -4.68 4.43 26.02
N LYS A 156 -3.67 3.80 26.66
CA LYS A 156 -3.76 2.38 27.06
C LYS A 156 -5.03 2.10 27.90
N ARG A 157 -5.35 3.01 28.82
CA ARG A 157 -6.53 2.95 29.69
C ARG A 157 -7.84 3.04 28.88
N ASP A 158 -7.94 3.86 27.85
CA ASP A 158 -9.17 3.99 27.06
C ASP A 158 -9.42 2.73 26.23
N ARG A 159 -8.36 2.04 25.78
CA ARG A 159 -8.49 0.73 25.13
C ARG A 159 -8.94 -0.35 26.11
N GLU A 160 -8.38 -0.35 27.31
CA GLU A 160 -8.78 -1.26 28.39
C GLU A 160 -10.22 -1.02 28.82
N ILE A 161 -10.64 0.24 28.97
CA ILE A 161 -12.03 0.61 29.30
C ILE A 161 -12.97 0.12 28.20
N ARG A 162 -12.68 0.37 26.92
CA ARG A 162 -13.52 -0.16 25.83
C ARG A 162 -13.60 -1.67 25.82
N ALA A 163 -12.48 -2.36 26.02
CA ALA A 163 -12.48 -3.82 26.09
C ALA A 163 -13.31 -4.34 27.28
N MET A 164 -13.27 -3.64 28.42
CA MET A 164 -14.13 -3.96 29.57
C MET A 164 -15.60 -3.66 29.31
N GLU A 165 -15.92 -2.52 28.69
CA GLU A 165 -17.28 -2.16 28.28
C GLU A 165 -17.86 -3.19 27.30
N ASP A 166 -17.10 -3.57 26.28
CA ASP A 166 -17.49 -4.60 25.31
C ASP A 166 -17.73 -5.96 26.00
N ALA A 167 -16.87 -6.34 26.95
CA ALA A 167 -17.02 -7.58 27.71
C ALA A 167 -18.25 -7.57 28.63
N ILE A 168 -18.53 -6.44 29.30
CA ILE A 168 -19.73 -6.26 30.13
C ILE A 168 -20.98 -6.32 29.27
N GLN A 169 -20.96 -5.65 28.11
CA GLN A 169 -22.07 -5.63 27.17
C GLN A 169 -22.36 -7.02 26.61
N GLN A 170 -21.32 -7.77 26.20
CA GLN A 170 -21.47 -9.15 25.74
C GLN A 170 -22.02 -10.07 26.82
N LYS A 171 -21.55 -9.91 28.07
CA LYS A 171 -22.07 -10.68 29.19
C LYS A 171 -23.55 -10.38 29.42
N ALA A 172 -23.92 -9.10 29.46
CA ALA A 172 -25.31 -8.68 29.61
C ALA A 172 -26.20 -9.26 28.50
N GLU A 173 -25.77 -9.22 27.24
CA GLU A 173 -26.50 -9.81 26.11
C GLU A 173 -26.59 -11.34 26.18
N SER A 174 -25.58 -12.02 26.74
CA SER A 174 -25.60 -13.48 26.91
C SER A 174 -26.54 -13.95 28.03
N GLU A 175 -26.81 -13.08 29.02
CA GLU A 175 -27.68 -13.35 30.15
C GLU A 175 -29.15 -12.98 29.87
N MET A 176 -29.44 -12.30 28.76
CA MET A 176 -30.80 -11.94 28.35
C MET A 176 -31.63 -13.16 27.96
N ASP A 177 -32.90 -13.14 28.34
CA ASP A 177 -33.88 -14.11 27.85
C ASP A 177 -34.32 -13.80 26.40
N ASP A 178 -35.07 -14.72 25.78
CA ASP A 178 -35.46 -14.60 24.38
C ASP A 178 -36.33 -13.35 24.11
N TYR A 179 -37.16 -12.95 25.08
CA TYR A 179 -38.00 -11.75 24.97
C TYR A 179 -37.17 -10.47 25.07
N GLU A 180 -36.22 -10.40 26.00
CA GLU A 180 -35.30 -9.28 26.16
C GLU A 180 -34.40 -9.10 24.93
N ARG A 181 -33.97 -10.19 24.29
CA ARG A 181 -33.22 -10.14 23.03
C ARG A 181 -34.05 -9.59 21.88
N GLU A 182 -35.29 -10.03 21.73
CA GLU A 182 -36.21 -9.50 20.72
C GLU A 182 -36.45 -8.00 20.93
N GLN A 183 -36.65 -7.55 22.19
CA GLN A 183 -36.80 -6.13 22.49
C GLN A 183 -35.53 -5.32 22.18
N LEU A 184 -34.35 -5.86 22.49
CA LEU A 184 -33.07 -5.22 22.16
C LEU A 184 -32.87 -5.10 20.64
N GLU A 185 -33.26 -6.12 19.87
CA GLU A 185 -33.20 -6.09 18.41
C GLU A 185 -34.14 -5.03 17.82
N LEU A 186 -35.39 -4.98 18.29
CA LEU A 186 -36.36 -3.94 17.90
C LEU A 186 -35.85 -2.52 18.20
N LEU A 187 -35.24 -2.33 19.38
CA LEU A 187 -34.63 -1.05 19.75
C LEU A 187 -33.50 -0.68 18.79
N ARG A 188 -32.58 -1.62 18.50
CA ARG A 188 -31.46 -1.41 17.56
C ARG A 188 -31.95 -1.07 16.16
N GLU A 189 -33.01 -1.72 15.67
CA GLU A 189 -33.60 -1.40 14.37
C GLU A 189 -34.22 -0.01 14.34
N HIS A 190 -34.96 0.37 15.39
CA HIS A 190 -35.52 1.70 15.52
C HIS A 190 -34.42 2.78 15.53
N GLU A 191 -33.35 2.58 16.30
CA GLU A 191 -32.21 3.50 16.33
C GLU A 191 -31.53 3.64 14.97
N ARG A 192 -31.33 2.52 14.25
CA ARG A 192 -30.80 2.54 12.87
C ARG A 192 -31.69 3.34 11.93
N ALA A 193 -33.02 3.17 12.03
CA ALA A 193 -33.98 3.91 11.22
C ALA A 193 -33.97 5.41 11.53
N VAL A 194 -33.90 5.79 12.82
CA VAL A 194 -33.78 7.19 13.26
C VAL A 194 -32.49 7.83 12.75
N LEU A 195 -31.36 7.12 12.84
CA LEU A 195 -30.07 7.60 12.34
C LEU A 195 -30.09 7.78 10.82
N ALA A 196 -30.69 6.85 10.08
CA ALA A 196 -30.85 6.95 8.63
C ALA A 196 -31.69 8.18 8.24
N ASN A 197 -32.78 8.44 8.97
CA ASN A 197 -33.63 9.61 8.76
C ASN A 197 -32.92 10.93 9.08
N ARG A 198 -32.15 11.00 10.18
CA ARG A 198 -31.34 12.18 10.51
C ARG A 198 -30.31 12.50 9.42
N LYS A 199 -29.59 11.48 8.94
CA LYS A 199 -28.65 11.61 7.81
C LYS A 199 -29.32 12.12 6.53
N LYS A 200 -30.52 11.61 6.20
CA LYS A 200 -31.31 12.10 5.04
C LYS A 200 -31.74 13.56 5.19
N GLN A 201 -32.00 14.01 6.42
CA GLN A 201 -32.39 15.39 6.72
C GLN A 201 -31.20 16.34 6.91
N GLY A 202 -29.96 15.87 6.74
CA GLY A 202 -28.76 16.69 6.87
C GLY A 202 -28.52 17.23 8.29
N ARG A 203 -29.07 16.57 9.31
CA ARG A 203 -28.86 16.88 10.74
C ARG A 203 -27.94 15.86 11.40
#